data_AF-A0A1G1IG96-F1
#
_entry.id   AF-A0A1G1IG96-F1
#
_cell.length_a   1.000
_cell.length_b   1.000
_cell.length_c   1.000
_cell.angle_alpha   90.00
_cell.angle_beta   90.00
_cell.angle_gamma   90.00
#
_symmetry.space_group_name_H-M   'P 1'
#
loop_
_entity.id
_entity.type
_entity.pdbx_description
1 polymer ?
#
loop_
_entity_poly.entity_id
_entity_poly.type
_entity_poly.pdbx_seq_one_letter_code
_entity_poly.pdbx_strand_id
1 'polypeptide(L)'
;MEPDQKPEAEQAEAPYQEGKRAGAHPLVVVLSVILGLWFAIWLATPKGKQTQPPVNPELASKTLVEEEADAAPIIFRVKTTIKEFNAIGVLVPEQATDSQIAGLLKRFRQARLSNALATLLPPTTPKHKLGEYAVADIFIFSDGKYAKDDAIKVLSHGAHAPGELYPSAIPFETAMEHVRGHYRIDLNDTGHPDKGSIGFADESGIHSKHYRELF
;
A
#
# COMPACT_ATOMS: atom_id res chain seq x y z
N MET A 1 38.14 -89.67 46.22
CA MET A 1 36.73 -89.62 46.65
C MET A 1 36.15 -88.35 46.07
N GLU A 2 35.37 -88.46 44.99
CA GLU A 2 34.20 -87.60 44.81
C GLU A 2 33.12 -88.02 45.83
N PRO A 3 32.05 -87.25 46.11
CA PRO A 3 31.51 -86.10 45.36
C PRO A 3 31.15 -84.88 46.26
N ASP A 4 30.72 -83.74 45.69
CA ASP A 4 29.34 -83.24 45.89
C ASP A 4 29.03 -81.96 45.07
N GLN A 5 27.73 -81.73 44.87
CA GLN A 5 27.03 -81.14 43.74
C GLN A 5 27.02 -79.60 43.56
N LYS A 6 26.70 -79.18 42.33
CA LYS A 6 26.28 -77.83 41.87
C LYS A 6 24.95 -77.36 42.51
N PRO A 7 24.60 -76.05 42.44
CA PRO A 7 23.78 -75.53 41.32
C PRO A 7 24.34 -74.18 40.78
N GLU A 8 24.54 -74.02 39.46
CA GLU A 8 23.62 -73.32 38.55
C GLU A 8 23.16 -71.93 39.04
N ALA A 9 23.84 -70.90 38.53
CA ALA A 9 23.33 -69.53 38.41
C ALA A 9 24.04 -68.84 37.23
N GLU A 10 23.38 -68.86 36.08
CA GLU A 10 23.03 -67.65 35.34
C GLU A 10 24.16 -66.63 35.09
N GLN A 11 24.77 -66.70 33.90
CA GLN A 11 25.28 -65.49 33.24
C GLN A 11 24.77 -65.47 31.81
N ALA A 12 23.81 -64.56 31.63
CA ALA A 12 22.94 -64.36 30.50
C ALA A 12 23.70 -64.20 29.17
N GLU A 13 23.07 -64.75 28.13
CA GLU A 13 23.32 -64.45 26.73
C GLU A 13 23.43 -62.94 26.52
N ALA A 14 24.48 -62.51 25.82
CA ALA A 14 24.63 -61.11 25.41
C ALA A 14 23.40 -60.69 24.60
N PRO A 15 22.72 -59.56 24.94
CA PRO A 15 21.50 -59.19 24.25
C PRO A 15 21.79 -58.80 22.81
N TYR A 16 21.02 -59.40 21.90
CA TYR A 16 20.94 -59.06 20.48
C TYR A 16 20.70 -57.55 20.32
N GLN A 17 21.64 -56.83 19.68
CA GLN A 17 21.46 -55.40 19.36
C GLN A 17 20.72 -55.25 18.03
N GLU A 18 19.43 -55.53 18.03
CA GLU A 18 18.56 -55.11 16.94
C GLU A 18 18.22 -53.62 17.14
N GLY A 19 18.61 -52.79 16.17
CA GLY A 19 18.21 -51.38 16.16
C GLY A 19 19.31 -50.34 16.30
N LYS A 20 20.58 -50.65 16.01
CA LYS A 20 21.54 -49.61 15.55
C LYS A 20 21.04 -49.08 14.19
N ARG A 21 20.04 -48.19 14.23
CA ARG A 21 19.64 -47.38 13.09
C ARG A 21 20.82 -46.45 12.78
N ALA A 22 21.74 -46.94 11.96
CA ALA A 22 22.80 -46.17 11.32
C ALA A 22 22.19 -45.26 10.24
N GLY A 23 21.19 -44.47 10.62
CA GLY A 23 20.58 -43.43 9.81
C GLY A 23 20.81 -42.10 10.51
N ALA A 24 21.32 -41.12 9.76
CA ALA A 24 21.42 -39.76 10.27
C ALA A 24 20.06 -39.34 10.85
N HIS A 25 20.08 -38.72 12.05
CA HIS A 25 18.87 -38.31 12.76
C HIS A 25 17.98 -37.51 11.78
N PRO A 26 16.67 -37.81 11.66
CA PRO A 26 15.81 -37.24 10.61
C PRO A 26 15.83 -35.70 10.60
N LEU A 27 15.97 -35.08 11.77
CA LEU A 27 16.15 -33.65 11.91
C LEU A 27 17.42 -33.12 11.21
N VAL A 28 18.54 -33.85 11.29
CA VAL A 28 19.82 -33.47 10.67
C VAL A 28 19.73 -33.55 9.15
N VAL A 29 19.00 -34.54 8.62
CA VAL A 29 18.75 -34.67 7.17
C VAL A 29 17.89 -33.53 6.66
N VAL A 30 16.83 -33.15 7.39
CA VAL A 30 16.00 -32.00 7.02
C VAL A 30 16.81 -30.70 7.06
N LEU A 31 17.64 -30.52 8.10
CA LEU A 31 18.46 -29.33 8.24
C LEU A 31 19.51 -29.21 7.12
N SER A 32 20.13 -30.34 6.72
CA SER A 32 21.12 -30.35 5.64
C SER A 32 20.50 -30.05 4.28
N VAL A 33 19.27 -30.52 4.02
CA VAL A 33 18.53 -30.19 2.79
C VAL A 33 18.15 -28.71 2.75
N ILE A 34 17.66 -28.15 3.86
CA ILE A 34 17.29 -26.72 3.94
C ILE A 34 18.52 -25.83 3.73
N LEU A 35 19.63 -26.14 4.42
CA LEU A 35 20.87 -25.36 4.28
C LEU A 35 21.49 -25.51 2.88
N GLY A 36 21.44 -26.71 2.29
CA GLY A 36 21.91 -26.95 0.93
C GLY A 36 21.10 -26.16 -0.10
N LEU A 37 19.77 -26.14 0.04
CA LEU A 37 18.89 -25.37 -0.84
C LEU A 37 19.11 -23.86 -0.67
N TRP A 38 19.23 -23.38 0.57
CA TRP A 38 19.52 -21.97 0.86
C TRP A 38 20.86 -21.54 0.24
N PHE A 39 21.91 -22.38 0.36
CA PHE A 39 23.21 -22.11 -0.24
C PHE A 39 23.18 -22.14 -1.77
N ALA A 40 22.40 -23.04 -2.38
CA ALA A 40 22.20 -23.07 -3.82
C ALA A 40 21.53 -21.80 -4.34
N ILE A 41 20.53 -21.26 -3.63
CA ILE A 41 19.89 -19.98 -3.97
C ILE A 41 20.90 -18.84 -3.86
N TRP A 42 21.69 -18.80 -2.78
CA TRP A 42 22.72 -17.78 -2.58
C TRP A 42 23.80 -17.81 -3.68
N LEU A 43 24.21 -18.99 -4.14
CA LEU A 43 25.22 -19.17 -5.18
C LEU A 43 24.68 -18.91 -6.59
N ALA A 44 23.41 -19.27 -6.85
CA ALA A 44 22.73 -19.07 -8.12
C ALA A 44 22.19 -17.65 -8.31
N THR A 45 22.23 -16.80 -7.27
CA THR A 45 21.89 -15.38 -7.43
C THR A 45 23.10 -14.67 -8.06
N PRO A 46 23.07 -14.31 -9.35
CA PRO A 46 24.15 -13.52 -9.92
C PRO A 46 24.20 -12.18 -9.19
N LYS A 47 25.36 -11.84 -8.62
CA LYS A 47 25.68 -10.46 -8.22
C LYS A 47 25.91 -9.64 -9.50
N GLY A 48 24.84 -9.45 -10.27
CA GLY A 48 24.82 -8.69 -11.49
C GLY A 48 24.69 -7.21 -11.17
N LYS A 49 25.72 -6.43 -11.52
CA LYS A 49 25.58 -5.00 -11.77
C LYS A 49 24.37 -4.80 -12.69
N GLN A 50 23.55 -3.79 -12.38
CA GLN A 50 22.48 -3.30 -13.24
C GLN A 50 22.98 -3.23 -14.69
N THR A 51 22.52 -4.18 -15.50
CA THR A 51 22.69 -4.14 -16.93
C THR A 51 21.29 -3.95 -17.48
N GLN A 52 21.00 -2.74 -17.95
CA GLN A 52 19.77 -2.40 -18.64
C GLN A 52 19.54 -3.40 -19.77
N PRO A 53 18.34 -3.98 -19.92
CA PRO A 53 18.02 -4.73 -21.13
C PRO A 53 17.83 -3.76 -22.32
N PRO A 54 18.15 -4.22 -23.54
CA PRO A 54 18.13 -3.40 -24.73
C PRO A 54 16.72 -2.93 -25.09
N VAL A 55 16.68 -1.69 -25.54
CA VAL A 55 15.52 -0.90 -25.94
C VAL A 55 14.77 -1.60 -27.08
N ASN A 56 13.52 -2.01 -26.82
CA ASN A 56 12.52 -2.17 -27.86
C ASN A 56 11.64 -0.90 -27.84
N PRO A 57 11.80 0.04 -28.78
CA PRO A 57 11.29 1.40 -28.64
C PRO A 57 9.77 1.58 -28.83
N GLU A 58 8.99 0.54 -29.10
CA GLU A 58 7.55 0.71 -29.41
C GLU A 58 6.55 0.20 -28.36
N LEU A 59 6.97 -0.51 -27.31
CA LEU A 59 6.07 -0.91 -26.20
C LEU A 59 6.48 -0.40 -24.81
N ALA A 60 7.63 0.28 -24.70
CA ALA A 60 8.14 0.79 -23.43
C ALA A 60 7.56 2.16 -23.01
N SER A 61 6.74 2.79 -23.85
CA SER A 61 6.22 4.15 -23.60
C SER A 61 5.02 4.22 -22.65
N LYS A 62 4.66 3.12 -21.96
CA LYS A 62 3.48 3.08 -21.06
C LYS A 62 3.72 2.64 -19.62
N THR A 63 4.94 2.23 -19.23
CA THR A 63 5.14 1.69 -17.85
C THR A 63 6.41 2.16 -17.15
N LEU A 64 7.03 3.23 -17.64
CA LEU A 64 8.08 3.94 -16.90
C LEU A 64 7.70 5.41 -16.83
N VAL A 65 6.71 5.71 -15.99
CA VAL A 65 6.70 7.00 -15.32
C VAL A 65 7.90 6.94 -14.38
N GLU A 66 9.03 7.47 -14.85
CA GLU A 66 10.14 7.88 -14.01
C GLU A 66 9.57 8.45 -12.71
N GLU A 67 10.08 7.97 -11.57
CA GLU A 67 9.78 8.53 -10.27
C GLU A 67 10.16 10.01 -10.29
N GLU A 68 9.21 10.89 -10.64
CA GLU A 68 9.28 12.33 -10.36
C GLU A 68 9.23 12.48 -8.84
N ALA A 69 10.40 12.28 -8.22
CA ALA A 69 10.70 12.54 -6.83
C ALA A 69 11.50 13.84 -6.66
N ASP A 70 11.60 14.67 -7.71
CA ASP A 70 12.44 15.88 -7.74
C ASP A 70 11.63 17.18 -7.81
N ALA A 71 10.37 17.14 -7.39
CA ALA A 71 9.59 18.36 -7.18
C ALA A 71 9.80 18.86 -5.74
N ALA A 72 10.25 20.11 -5.59
CA ALA A 72 10.47 20.71 -4.27
C ALA A 72 9.19 20.60 -3.40
N PRO A 73 9.31 20.25 -2.09
CA PRO A 73 8.16 20.06 -1.22
C PRO A 73 7.25 21.28 -1.18
N ILE A 74 5.96 21.06 -1.40
CA ILE A 74 4.97 22.12 -1.34
C ILE A 74 4.38 22.28 0.07
N ILE A 75 4.22 23.52 0.50
CA ILE A 75 3.50 23.85 1.72
C ILE A 75 2.01 23.72 1.42
N PHE A 76 1.29 23.00 2.27
CA PHE A 76 -0.16 22.87 2.20
C PHE A 76 -0.79 23.22 3.54
N ARG A 77 -2.08 23.50 3.53
CA ARG A 77 -2.90 23.64 4.74
C ARG A 77 -4.20 22.89 4.58
N VAL A 78 -4.66 22.24 5.64
CA VAL A 78 -6.02 21.68 5.68
C VAL A 78 -6.99 22.83 5.84
N LYS A 79 -7.90 22.98 4.87
CA LYS A 79 -8.92 24.05 4.88
C LYS A 79 -10.21 23.58 5.51
N THR A 80 -10.62 22.35 5.20
CA THR A 80 -11.93 21.80 5.55
C THR A 80 -11.80 20.31 5.85
N THR A 81 -12.63 19.81 6.77
CA THR A 81 -12.76 18.38 7.05
C THR A 81 -14.22 18.07 7.31
N ILE A 82 -14.82 17.22 6.47
CA ILE A 82 -16.22 16.85 6.53
C ILE A 82 -16.31 15.39 6.93
N LYS A 83 -16.52 15.16 8.23
CA LYS A 83 -16.52 13.80 8.80
C LYS A 83 -17.62 12.91 8.22
N GLU A 84 -18.77 13.48 7.89
CA GLU A 84 -19.89 12.75 7.29
C GLU A 84 -19.52 12.06 5.97
N PHE A 85 -18.65 12.69 5.17
CA PHE A 85 -18.19 12.16 3.89
C PHE A 85 -16.77 11.59 3.94
N ASN A 86 -16.17 11.48 5.15
CA ASN A 86 -14.76 11.13 5.31
C ASN A 86 -13.83 11.99 4.43
N ALA A 87 -14.20 13.25 4.18
CA ALA A 87 -13.56 14.08 3.17
C ALA A 87 -12.69 15.20 3.78
N ILE A 88 -11.58 15.52 3.14
CA ILE A 88 -10.65 16.57 3.53
C ILE A 88 -10.37 17.48 2.33
N GLY A 89 -10.53 18.79 2.53
CA GLY A 89 -10.10 19.82 1.59
C GLY A 89 -8.74 20.38 1.98
N VAL A 90 -7.76 20.22 1.09
CA VAL A 90 -6.39 20.72 1.25
C VAL A 90 -6.15 21.88 0.29
N LEU A 91 -5.55 22.95 0.81
CA LEU A 91 -5.12 24.10 0.00
C LEU A 91 -3.62 24.08 -0.22
N VAL A 92 -3.25 24.29 -1.47
CA VAL A 92 -1.89 24.53 -1.94
C VAL A 92 -1.82 25.90 -2.60
N PRO A 93 -0.63 26.50 -2.72
CA PRO A 93 -0.44 27.72 -3.51
C PRO A 93 -0.90 27.58 -4.98
N GLU A 94 -1.29 28.67 -5.62
CA GLU A 94 -1.72 28.67 -7.03
C GLU A 94 -0.59 28.33 -8.00
N GLN A 95 0.63 28.73 -7.66
CA GLN A 95 1.84 28.43 -8.44
C GLN A 95 2.30 26.97 -8.34
N ALA A 96 1.59 26.13 -7.57
CA ALA A 96 1.87 24.70 -7.48
C ALA A 96 1.83 24.06 -8.86
N THR A 97 2.92 23.40 -9.26
CA THR A 97 2.95 22.63 -10.51
C THR A 97 2.32 21.25 -10.30
N ASP A 98 1.86 20.62 -11.38
CA ASP A 98 1.24 19.30 -11.27
C ASP A 98 2.22 18.23 -10.76
N SER A 99 3.52 18.33 -11.08
CA SER A 99 4.56 17.46 -10.50
C SER A 99 4.69 17.67 -8.98
N GLN A 100 4.54 18.90 -8.47
CA GLN A 100 4.50 19.16 -7.02
C GLN A 100 3.25 18.57 -6.36
N ILE A 101 2.08 18.64 -7.03
CA ILE A 101 0.85 18.01 -6.55
C ILE A 101 1.02 16.48 -6.51
N ALA A 102 1.57 15.88 -7.57
CA ALA A 102 1.85 14.46 -7.63
C ALA A 102 2.82 14.04 -6.50
N GLY A 103 3.86 14.82 -6.26
CA GLY A 103 4.78 14.63 -5.13
C GLY A 103 4.09 14.70 -3.78
N LEU A 104 3.16 15.64 -3.59
CA LEU A 104 2.36 15.75 -2.37
C LEU A 104 1.45 14.53 -2.16
N LEU A 105 0.76 14.07 -3.20
CA LEU A 105 -0.10 12.88 -3.15
C LEU A 105 0.71 11.62 -2.80
N LYS A 106 1.87 11.44 -3.44
CA LYS A 106 2.82 10.36 -3.10
C LYS A 106 3.30 10.46 -1.66
N ARG A 107 3.55 11.67 -1.15
CA ARG A 107 3.91 11.89 0.27
C ARG A 107 2.78 11.49 1.22
N PHE A 108 1.53 11.80 0.90
CA PHE A 108 0.39 11.33 1.69
C PHE A 108 0.26 9.81 1.68
N ARG A 109 0.38 9.19 0.51
CA ARG A 109 0.41 7.73 0.40
C ARG A 109 1.53 7.12 1.22
N GLN A 110 2.74 7.64 1.12
CA GLN A 110 3.88 7.16 1.91
C GLN A 110 3.63 7.31 3.41
N ALA A 111 3.06 8.44 3.85
CA ALA A 111 2.69 8.66 5.24
C ALA A 111 1.58 7.69 5.71
N ARG A 112 0.64 7.31 4.83
CA ARG A 112 -0.38 6.30 5.10
C ARG A 112 0.24 4.91 5.25
N LEU A 113 1.19 4.56 4.40
CA LEU A 113 1.89 3.26 4.46
C LEU A 113 2.81 3.16 5.69
N SER A 114 3.37 4.28 6.15
CA SER A 114 4.21 4.35 7.35
C SER A 114 3.43 4.67 8.65
N ASN A 115 2.10 4.70 8.62
CA ASN A 115 1.23 5.07 9.74
C ASN A 115 1.51 6.46 10.34
N ALA A 116 2.05 7.38 9.54
CA ALA A 116 2.35 8.77 9.91
C ALA A 116 1.36 9.78 9.33
N LEU A 117 0.29 9.36 8.63
CA LEU A 117 -0.67 10.27 7.99
C LEU A 117 -1.36 11.22 8.97
N ALA A 118 -1.58 10.78 10.21
CA ALA A 118 -2.12 11.60 11.30
C ALA A 118 -1.27 12.82 11.68
N THR A 119 0.02 12.83 11.31
CA THR A 119 0.88 14.01 11.48
C THR A 119 0.63 15.08 10.42
N LEU A 120 -0.03 14.74 9.32
CA LEU A 120 -0.22 15.61 8.15
C LEU A 120 -1.68 16.03 7.97
N LEU A 121 -2.61 15.11 8.18
CA LEU A 121 -4.05 15.31 7.94
C LEU A 121 -4.85 14.87 9.16
N PRO A 122 -6.00 15.49 9.47
CA PRO A 122 -6.88 15.02 10.54
C PRO A 122 -7.51 13.67 10.19
N PRO A 123 -7.81 12.81 11.18
CA PRO A 123 -8.42 11.51 10.93
C PRO A 123 -9.85 11.63 10.41
N THR A 124 -10.21 10.81 9.43
CA THR A 124 -11.54 10.79 8.78
C THR A 124 -12.46 9.76 9.42
N THR A 125 -11.94 8.59 9.77
CA THR A 125 -12.68 7.48 10.40
C THR A 125 -12.08 7.14 11.77
N PRO A 126 -12.16 8.04 12.75
CA PRO A 126 -11.58 7.79 14.07
C PRO A 126 -12.20 6.54 14.70
N LYS A 127 -11.36 5.70 15.33
CA LYS A 127 -11.74 4.43 15.98
C LYS A 127 -12.25 3.33 15.03
N HIS A 128 -12.11 3.48 13.72
CA HIS A 128 -12.43 2.41 12.79
C HIS A 128 -11.44 1.25 12.94
N LYS A 129 -11.92 0.00 12.76
CA LYS A 129 -11.14 -1.22 13.00
C LYS A 129 -9.92 -1.36 12.09
N LEU A 130 -9.99 -0.78 10.89
CA LEU A 130 -8.92 -0.79 9.89
C LEU A 130 -7.92 0.37 10.03
N GLY A 131 -8.18 1.32 10.93
CA GLY A 131 -7.33 2.50 11.14
C GLY A 131 -8.09 3.82 11.05
N GLU A 132 -7.43 4.92 11.41
CA GLU A 132 -8.05 6.25 11.50
C GLU A 132 -8.39 6.89 10.13
N TYR A 133 -7.96 6.25 9.04
CA TYR A 133 -8.20 6.62 7.64
C TYR A 133 -8.68 5.41 6.84
N ALA A 134 -9.56 4.59 7.43
CA ALA A 134 -10.09 3.41 6.76
C ALA A 134 -10.84 3.76 5.47
N VAL A 135 -11.51 4.91 5.47
CA VAL A 135 -12.05 5.57 4.27
C VAL A 135 -11.64 7.04 4.34
N ALA A 136 -11.08 7.59 3.28
CA ALA A 136 -10.76 9.01 3.21
C ALA A 136 -10.77 9.51 1.78
N ASP A 137 -11.39 10.67 1.54
CA ASP A 137 -11.31 11.40 0.28
C ASP A 137 -10.58 12.73 0.50
N ILE A 138 -9.39 12.85 -0.08
CA ILE A 138 -8.52 14.01 0.10
C ILE A 138 -8.48 14.78 -1.22
N PHE A 139 -9.08 15.97 -1.22
CA PHE A 139 -9.14 16.86 -2.37
C PHE A 139 -8.12 17.98 -2.23
N ILE A 140 -7.33 18.21 -3.27
CA ILE A 140 -6.34 19.28 -3.32
C ILE A 140 -6.85 20.39 -4.24
N PHE A 141 -6.87 21.61 -3.72
CA PHE A 141 -7.27 22.82 -4.45
C PHE A 141 -6.23 23.91 -4.33
N SER A 142 -6.17 24.79 -5.32
CA SER A 142 -5.43 26.05 -5.21
C SER A 142 -6.34 27.20 -4.75
N ASP A 143 -7.59 27.24 -5.26
CA ASP A 143 -8.55 28.27 -4.90
C ASP A 143 -9.36 27.89 -3.66
N GLY A 144 -9.28 28.74 -2.63
CA GLY A 144 -10.00 28.62 -1.37
C GLY A 144 -11.51 28.59 -1.46
N LYS A 145 -12.11 29.02 -2.58
CA LYS A 145 -13.55 28.93 -2.84
C LYS A 145 -14.01 27.47 -2.98
N TYR A 146 -13.21 26.62 -3.61
CA TYR A 146 -13.54 25.22 -3.90
C TYR A 146 -13.10 24.25 -2.80
N ALA A 147 -12.21 24.67 -1.89
CA ALA A 147 -11.83 23.89 -0.72
C ALA A 147 -12.80 24.05 0.48
N LYS A 148 -14.06 24.47 0.24
CA LYS A 148 -15.10 24.67 1.26
C LYS A 148 -16.09 23.50 1.28
N ASP A 149 -16.88 23.42 2.35
CA ASP A 149 -17.88 22.40 2.58
C ASP A 149 -18.77 22.12 1.37
N ASP A 150 -19.38 23.15 0.78
CA ASP A 150 -20.35 22.98 -0.32
C ASP A 150 -19.74 22.32 -1.55
N ALA A 151 -18.55 22.76 -1.97
CA ALA A 151 -17.86 22.18 -3.13
C ALA A 151 -17.42 20.73 -2.87
N ILE A 152 -16.90 20.44 -1.68
CA ILE A 152 -16.46 19.09 -1.32
C ILE A 152 -17.66 18.15 -1.20
N LYS A 153 -18.78 18.59 -0.60
CA LYS A 153 -20.01 17.77 -0.52
C LYS A 153 -20.50 17.37 -1.90
N VAL A 154 -20.52 18.31 -2.85
CA VAL A 154 -20.91 18.03 -4.23
C VAL A 154 -20.00 16.99 -4.87
N LEU A 155 -18.68 17.14 -4.71
CA LEU A 155 -17.71 16.17 -5.23
C LEU A 155 -17.88 14.79 -4.59
N SER A 156 -18.13 14.74 -3.27
CA SER A 156 -18.36 13.49 -2.53
C SER A 156 -19.69 12.82 -2.88
N HIS A 157 -20.70 13.57 -3.32
CA HIS A 157 -21.97 13.01 -3.80
C HIS A 157 -21.88 12.44 -5.22
N GLY A 158 -20.90 12.87 -6.01
CA GLY A 158 -20.70 12.42 -7.39
C GLY A 158 -21.61 13.10 -8.40
N ALA A 159 -21.35 12.85 -9.69
CA ALA A 159 -22.00 13.54 -10.80
C ALA A 159 -23.50 13.21 -10.97
N HIS A 160 -23.96 12.11 -10.37
CA HIS A 160 -25.32 11.60 -10.50
C HIS A 160 -26.18 11.84 -9.26
N ALA A 161 -25.69 12.65 -8.31
CA ALA A 161 -26.48 13.05 -7.17
C ALA A 161 -27.76 13.77 -7.63
N PRO A 162 -28.95 13.39 -7.12
CA PRO A 162 -30.20 14.06 -7.52
C PRO A 162 -30.13 15.55 -7.15
N GLY A 163 -30.05 16.43 -8.16
CA GLY A 163 -29.85 17.87 -7.96
C GLY A 163 -30.96 18.56 -7.16
N GLU A 164 -32.17 17.98 -7.12
CA GLU A 164 -33.28 18.48 -6.31
C GLU A 164 -33.12 18.17 -4.81
N LEU A 165 -32.38 17.11 -4.46
CA LEU A 165 -32.16 16.70 -3.06
C LEU A 165 -30.96 17.42 -2.43
N TYR A 166 -30.01 17.87 -3.26
CA TYR A 166 -28.78 18.55 -2.80
C TYR A 166 -28.52 19.80 -3.64
N PRO A 167 -29.35 20.86 -3.51
CA PRO A 167 -29.11 22.12 -4.19
C PRO A 167 -27.77 22.70 -3.73
N SER A 168 -26.83 22.80 -4.67
CA SER A 168 -25.49 23.31 -4.41
C SER A 168 -25.30 24.69 -5.03
N ALA A 169 -24.61 25.57 -4.30
CA ALA A 169 -24.16 26.85 -4.82
C ALA A 169 -23.10 26.71 -5.93
N ILE A 170 -22.43 25.56 -6.03
CA ILE A 170 -21.37 25.26 -7.01
C ILE A 170 -21.74 23.98 -7.77
N PRO A 171 -21.97 24.05 -9.09
CA PRO A 171 -22.23 22.86 -9.91
C PRO A 171 -21.08 21.84 -9.85
N PHE A 172 -21.41 20.56 -9.96
CA PHE A 172 -20.42 19.47 -9.87
C PHE A 172 -19.29 19.62 -10.88
N GLU A 173 -19.62 19.89 -12.14
CA GLU A 173 -18.65 20.04 -13.23
C GLU A 173 -17.71 21.22 -12.95
N THR A 174 -18.23 22.28 -12.32
CA THR A 174 -17.41 23.43 -11.94
C THR A 174 -16.46 23.07 -10.80
N ALA A 175 -16.95 22.40 -9.75
CA ALA A 175 -16.12 21.99 -8.62
C ALA A 175 -15.01 21.02 -9.07
N MET A 176 -15.36 20.06 -9.93
CA MET A 176 -14.47 19.03 -10.46
C MET A 176 -13.28 19.63 -11.22
N GLU A 177 -13.53 20.60 -12.09
CA GLU A 177 -12.48 21.24 -12.89
C GLU A 177 -11.47 22.03 -12.04
N HIS A 178 -11.82 22.37 -10.80
CA HIS A 178 -10.92 23.07 -9.87
C HIS A 178 -10.12 22.14 -8.96
N VAL A 179 -10.40 20.83 -8.96
CA VAL A 179 -9.58 19.85 -8.25
C VAL A 179 -8.21 19.74 -8.93
N ARG A 180 -7.15 20.05 -8.20
CA ARG A 180 -5.76 19.91 -8.68
C ARG A 180 -5.24 18.49 -8.51
N GLY A 181 -5.71 17.79 -7.48
CA GLY A 181 -5.42 16.38 -7.27
C GLY A 181 -6.36 15.76 -6.26
N HIS A 182 -6.48 14.44 -6.32
CA HIS A 182 -7.38 13.67 -5.47
C HIS A 182 -6.65 12.41 -5.00
N TYR A 183 -6.76 12.12 -3.71
CA TYR A 183 -6.27 10.89 -3.11
C TYR A 183 -7.40 10.25 -2.30
N ARG A 184 -7.79 9.05 -2.74
CA ARG A 184 -8.77 8.21 -2.07
C ARG A 184 -8.09 7.07 -1.35
N ILE A 185 -8.48 6.87 -0.10
CA ILE A 185 -8.13 5.71 0.70
C ILE A 185 -9.42 4.93 0.94
N ASP A 186 -9.42 3.64 0.64
CA ASP A 186 -10.50 2.73 0.99
C ASP A 186 -9.90 1.37 1.37
N LEU A 187 -9.66 1.19 2.67
CA LEU A 187 -9.07 -0.05 3.19
C LEU A 187 -10.02 -1.25 3.12
N ASN A 188 -11.28 -1.05 2.73
CA ASN A 188 -12.21 -2.14 2.44
C ASN A 188 -12.00 -2.71 1.04
N ASP A 189 -11.44 -1.92 0.10
CA ASP A 189 -10.97 -2.40 -1.20
C ASP A 189 -9.57 -3.00 -1.04
N THR A 190 -9.50 -4.32 -0.84
CA THR A 190 -8.24 -5.03 -0.64
C THR A 190 -7.38 -5.12 -1.90
N GLY A 191 -7.94 -4.84 -3.08
CA GLY A 191 -7.21 -4.84 -4.35
C GLY A 191 -6.52 -3.49 -4.60
N HIS A 192 -7.24 -2.39 -4.41
CA HIS A 192 -6.78 -1.04 -4.70
C HIS A 192 -7.12 -0.07 -3.56
N PRO A 193 -6.51 -0.24 -2.37
CA PRO A 193 -6.88 0.54 -1.19
C PRO A 193 -6.46 2.01 -1.24
N ASP A 194 -5.61 2.36 -2.20
CA ASP A 194 -5.04 3.70 -2.37
C ASP A 194 -5.15 4.05 -3.85
N LYS A 195 -5.86 5.15 -4.17
CA LYS A 195 -6.00 5.67 -5.54
C LYS A 195 -5.67 7.15 -5.58
N GLY A 196 -4.71 7.55 -6.40
CA GLY A 196 -4.23 8.93 -6.50
C GLY A 196 -4.26 9.45 -7.93
N SER A 197 -4.66 10.70 -8.12
CA SER A 197 -4.69 11.33 -9.44
C SER A 197 -4.39 12.84 -9.39
N ILE A 198 -3.88 13.35 -10.50
CA ILE A 198 -4.00 14.77 -10.86
C ILE A 198 -5.40 14.98 -11.44
N GLY A 199 -6.02 16.10 -11.10
CA GLY A 199 -7.44 16.30 -11.39
C GLY A 199 -8.35 15.45 -10.52
N PHE A 200 -9.57 15.21 -11.00
CA PHE A 200 -10.57 14.37 -10.34
C PHE A 200 -11.27 13.47 -11.36
N ALA A 201 -11.64 12.27 -10.92
CA ALA A 201 -12.55 11.37 -11.62
C ALA A 201 -13.56 10.81 -10.63
N ASP A 202 -14.82 10.85 -11.01
CA ASP A 202 -15.93 10.23 -10.31
C ASP A 202 -16.02 8.73 -10.63
N GLU A 203 -16.67 7.97 -9.77
CA GLU A 203 -16.89 6.53 -9.98
C GLU A 203 -17.72 6.22 -11.23
N SER A 204 -18.52 7.20 -11.70
CA SER A 204 -19.28 7.14 -12.95
C SER A 204 -18.42 7.20 -14.22
N GLY A 205 -17.13 7.53 -14.10
CA GLY A 205 -16.22 7.75 -15.23
C GLY A 205 -16.19 9.18 -15.75
N ILE A 206 -16.96 10.10 -15.16
CA ILE A 206 -16.85 11.53 -15.45
C ILE A 206 -15.59 12.07 -14.77
N HIS A 207 -14.73 12.76 -15.53
CA HIS A 207 -13.46 13.27 -15.03
C HIS A 207 -13.18 14.69 -15.50
N SER A 208 -12.33 15.39 -14.75
CA SER A 208 -11.81 16.70 -15.13
C SER A 208 -10.97 16.62 -16.42
N LYS A 209 -10.84 17.72 -17.14
CA LYS A 209 -10.09 17.76 -18.41
C LYS A 209 -8.60 17.39 -18.26
N HIS A 210 -8.00 17.74 -17.14
CA HIS A 210 -6.59 17.47 -16.82
C HIS A 210 -6.40 16.21 -15.97
N TYR A 211 -7.41 15.32 -15.93
CA TYR A 211 -7.33 14.08 -15.17
C TYR A 211 -6.17 13.21 -15.65
N ARG A 212 -5.37 12.73 -14.69
CA ARG A 212 -4.31 11.75 -14.90
C ARG A 212 -4.11 10.93 -13.64
N GLU A 213 -4.34 9.63 -13.75
CA GLU A 213 -4.08 8.67 -12.69
C GLU A 213 -2.58 8.56 -12.38
N LEU A 214 -2.25 8.39 -11.10
CA LEU A 214 -0.87 8.27 -10.61
C LEU A 214 -0.60 6.88 -10.02
N PHE A 215 -1.53 6.35 -9.22
CA PHE A 215 -1.41 5.06 -8.54
C PHE A 215 -2.75 4.53 -8.04
#